data_AF-A0A291N5S8-F1
#
_entry.id   AF-A0A291N5S8-F1
#
_cell.length_a   1.000
_cell.length_b   1.000
_cell.length_c   1.000
_cell.angle_alpha   90.00
_cell.angle_beta   90.00
_cell.angle_gamma   90.00
#
_symmetry.space_group_name_H-M   'P 1'
#
loop_
_entity.id
_entity.type
_entity.pdbx_description
1 polymer ?
#
loop_
_entity_poly.entity_id
_entity_poly.type
_entity_poly.pdbx_seq_one_letter_code
_entity_poly.pdbx_strand_id
1 'polypeptide(L)'
;MEPFSVALAPERLWQAINPLTWTQSGGQVGLINIALGQTARPDIERTVLNEVGSYGRQIGRIGDALEVLIRHFETRDLPQTERDALTILMGQLAEVRKVKARERDG
;
A
#
# COMPACT_ATOMS: atom_id res chain seq x y z
N MET A 1 -15.33 13.99 -44.10
CA MET A 1 -16.08 14.18 -42.84
C MET A 1 -15.88 12.89 -42.06
N GLU A 2 -14.89 12.84 -41.18
CA GLU A 2 -14.52 11.63 -40.45
C GLU A 2 -15.53 11.34 -39.31
N PRO A 3 -15.93 10.08 -39.09
CA PRO A 3 -16.94 9.72 -38.10
C PRO A 3 -16.39 9.77 -36.67
N PHE A 4 -17.18 10.32 -35.77
CA PHE A 4 -16.95 10.32 -34.32
C PHE A 4 -17.24 8.92 -33.75
N SER A 5 -16.22 8.28 -33.16
CA SER A 5 -16.38 7.04 -32.39
C SER A 5 -16.57 7.38 -30.91
N VAL A 6 -17.74 7.02 -30.35
CA VAL A 6 -18.03 7.14 -28.92
C VAL A 6 -17.71 5.80 -28.26
N ALA A 7 -16.64 5.75 -27.47
CA ALA A 7 -16.31 4.59 -26.64
C ALA A 7 -16.86 4.78 -25.21
N LEU A 8 -17.89 4.02 -24.86
CA LEU A 8 -18.45 3.95 -23.51
C LEU A 8 -17.69 2.88 -22.70
N ALA A 9 -16.71 3.33 -21.93
CA ALA A 9 -15.93 2.61 -20.91
C ALA A 9 -15.06 1.40 -21.38
N PRO A 10 -13.84 1.23 -20.82
CA PRO A 10 -12.91 0.17 -21.21
C PRO A 10 -13.33 -1.22 -20.67
N GLU A 11 -13.11 -2.27 -21.46
CA GLU A 11 -13.53 -3.66 -21.14
C GLU A 11 -12.70 -4.35 -20.03
N ARG A 12 -11.57 -3.78 -19.59
CA ARG A 12 -10.72 -4.36 -18.51
C ARG A 12 -10.11 -3.28 -17.63
N LEU A 13 -10.32 -3.39 -16.32
CA LEU A 13 -9.68 -2.58 -15.27
C LEU A 13 -8.31 -3.17 -14.91
N TRP A 14 -7.24 -2.74 -15.59
CA TRP A 14 -5.88 -2.95 -15.08
C TRP A 14 -5.54 -1.81 -14.12
N GLN A 15 -5.40 -2.11 -12.82
CA GLN A 15 -4.98 -1.13 -11.81
C GLN A 15 -3.53 -1.44 -11.39
N ALA A 16 -2.57 -0.72 -11.97
CA ALA A 16 -1.19 -0.79 -11.51
C ALA A 16 -1.07 -0.06 -10.17
N ILE A 17 -0.82 -0.80 -9.08
CA ILE A 17 -0.41 -0.21 -7.80
C ILE A 17 1.07 0.16 -7.94
N ASN A 18 1.37 1.42 -8.25
CA ASN A 18 2.76 1.89 -8.37
C ASN A 18 3.09 2.88 -7.23
N PRO A 19 3.91 2.49 -6.24
CA PRO A 19 4.01 3.23 -4.98
C PRO A 19 5.00 4.41 -4.95
N LEU A 20 5.70 4.74 -6.05
CA LEU A 20 6.60 5.91 -6.10
C LEU A 20 6.82 6.40 -7.55
N THR A 21 6.62 7.70 -7.82
CA THR A 21 7.10 8.39 -9.05
C THR A 21 8.02 9.54 -8.66
N TRP A 22 9.20 9.61 -9.26
CA TRP A 22 10.21 10.68 -9.07
C TRP A 22 10.39 11.46 -10.37
N THR A 23 10.38 12.80 -10.30
CA THR A 23 10.67 13.70 -11.42
C THR A 23 12.03 14.37 -11.24
N GLN A 24 12.94 14.19 -12.19
CA GLN A 24 14.09 15.09 -12.37
C GLN A 24 14.15 15.56 -13.82
N SER A 25 14.16 16.89 -13.98
CA SER A 25 14.53 17.67 -15.17
C SER A 25 14.01 17.18 -16.53
N GLY A 26 12.84 17.68 -16.94
CA GLY A 26 12.49 17.81 -18.37
C GLY A 26 11.31 16.99 -18.89
N GLY A 27 10.70 16.12 -18.08
CA GLY A 27 9.41 15.52 -18.41
C GLY A 27 9.30 14.04 -18.10
N GLN A 28 8.73 13.72 -16.94
CA GLN A 28 8.00 12.47 -16.72
C GLN A 28 6.85 12.74 -15.74
N VAL A 29 5.66 12.96 -16.28
CA VAL A 29 4.42 13.22 -15.56
C VAL A 29 3.85 11.88 -15.08
N GLY A 30 3.84 11.64 -13.77
CA GLY A 30 3.21 10.47 -13.14
C GLY A 30 1.72 10.73 -12.90
N LEU A 31 0.90 10.23 -13.81
CA LEU A 31 -0.53 10.45 -13.98
C LEU A 31 -1.42 9.47 -13.18
N ILE A 32 -1.69 9.65 -11.87
CA ILE A 32 -2.98 9.19 -11.27
C ILE A 32 -3.33 10.09 -10.08
N ASN A 33 -4.35 10.94 -10.25
CA ASN A 33 -5.14 11.44 -9.12
C ASN A 33 -5.77 10.24 -8.43
N ILE A 34 -5.51 10.05 -7.14
CA ILE A 34 -6.22 9.07 -6.33
C ILE A 34 -7.69 9.45 -6.35
N ALA A 35 -8.46 8.89 -7.28
CA ALA A 35 -9.90 8.97 -7.27
C ALA A 35 -10.43 7.90 -6.31
N LEU A 36 -10.03 7.98 -5.03
CA LEU A 36 -10.94 7.60 -3.95
C LEU A 36 -11.83 8.84 -3.79
N GLY A 37 -13.10 8.73 -4.18
CA GLY A 37 -14.00 9.86 -4.45
C GLY A 37 -13.75 11.10 -3.58
N GLN A 38 -13.48 12.23 -4.24
CA GLN A 38 -13.35 13.57 -3.63
C GLN A 38 -12.83 13.54 -2.18
N THR A 39 -11.53 13.26 -1.99
CA THR A 39 -10.92 13.51 -0.66
C THR A 39 -11.22 14.97 -0.29
N ALA A 40 -11.93 15.17 0.82
CA ALA A 40 -12.50 16.50 1.13
C ALA A 40 -11.41 17.57 1.31
N ARG A 41 -10.16 17.16 1.57
CA ARG A 41 -8.98 18.03 1.79
C ARG A 41 -7.67 17.41 1.24
N PRO A 42 -7.38 17.58 -0.08
CA PRO A 42 -6.17 17.05 -0.73
C PRO A 42 -4.86 17.69 -0.23
N ASP A 43 -4.93 18.89 0.35
CA ASP A 43 -3.84 19.59 1.03
C ASP A 43 -3.35 18.80 2.25
N ILE A 44 -4.27 18.22 3.02
CA ILE A 44 -3.92 17.39 4.19
C ILE A 44 -3.28 16.09 3.74
N GLU A 45 -3.83 15.44 2.72
CA GLU A 45 -3.28 14.16 2.25
C GLU A 45 -1.83 14.31 1.78
N ARG A 46 -1.50 15.38 1.05
CA ARG A 46 -0.11 15.72 0.69
C ARG A 46 0.76 15.95 1.91
N THR A 47 0.27 16.70 2.90
CA THR A 47 0.99 16.99 4.13
C THR A 47 1.28 15.71 4.90
N VAL A 48 0.31 14.80 5.02
CA VAL A 48 0.47 13.50 5.66
C VAL A 48 1.50 12.63 4.93
N LEU A 49 1.45 12.56 3.60
CA LEU A 49 2.42 11.81 2.82
C LEU A 49 3.85 12.36 2.97
N ASN A 50 4.00 13.68 3.09
CA ASN A 50 5.29 14.34 3.28
C ASN A 50 5.84 14.18 4.70
N GLU A 51 5.00 14.37 5.73
CA GLU A 51 5.44 14.45 7.13
C GLU A 51 5.41 13.10 7.86
N VAL A 52 4.38 12.28 7.62
CA VAL A 52 4.20 10.97 8.29
C VAL A 52 4.83 9.84 7.47
N GLY A 53 4.86 10.03 6.14
CA GLY A 53 5.38 9.07 5.18
C GLY A 53 4.28 8.25 4.51
N SER A 54 4.69 7.47 3.50
CA SER A 54 3.76 6.74 2.63
C SER A 54 2.84 5.79 3.41
N TYR A 55 1.65 5.53 2.86
CA TYR A 55 0.72 4.55 3.44
C TYR A 55 1.36 3.16 3.62
N GLY A 56 2.26 2.75 2.72
CA GLY A 56 3.03 1.50 2.89
C GLY A 56 3.94 1.51 4.13
N ARG A 57 4.53 2.67 4.47
CA ARG A 57 5.28 2.83 5.73
C ARG A 57 4.36 2.74 6.94
N GLN A 58 3.20 3.38 6.88
CA GLN A 58 2.21 3.36 7.97
C GLN A 58 1.66 1.94 8.22
N ILE A 59 1.28 1.21 7.16
CA ILE A 59 0.86 -0.19 7.24
C ILE A 59 1.99 -1.06 7.82
N GLY A 60 3.23 -0.83 7.38
CA GLY A 60 4.40 -1.50 7.97
C GLY A 60 4.51 -1.29 9.48
N ARG A 61 4.28 -0.07 9.97
CA ARG A 61 4.28 0.24 11.41
C ARG A 61 3.14 -0.43 12.17
N ILE A 62 1.96 -0.48 11.58
CA ILE A 62 0.82 -1.21 12.16
C ILE A 62 1.14 -2.70 12.25
N GLY A 63 1.74 -3.26 11.20
CA GLY A 63 2.23 -4.64 11.19
C GLY A 63 3.25 -4.91 12.30
N ASP A 64 4.26 -4.04 12.46
CA ASP A 64 5.26 -4.15 13.53
C ASP A 64 4.60 -4.13 14.92
N ALA A 65 3.62 -3.24 15.14
CA ALA A 65 2.90 -3.14 16.41
C ALA A 65 2.04 -4.39 16.69
N LEU A 66 1.32 -4.89 15.68
CA LEU A 66 0.52 -6.10 15.79
C LEU A 66 1.40 -7.33 16.06
N GLU A 67 2.57 -7.44 15.43
CA GLU A 67 3.52 -8.52 15.72
C GLU A 67 3.92 -8.54 17.21
N VAL A 68 4.19 -7.37 17.80
CA VAL A 68 4.49 -7.28 19.24
C VAL A 68 3.31 -7.78 20.07
N LEU A 69 2.09 -7.34 19.78
CA LEU A 69 0.90 -7.75 20.52
C LEU A 69 0.65 -9.25 20.40
N ILE A 70 0.76 -9.81 19.19
CA ILE A 70 0.56 -11.25 18.92
C ILE A 70 1.57 -12.09 19.71
N ARG A 71 2.83 -11.64 19.84
CA ARG A 71 3.85 -12.34 20.63
C ARG A 71 3.52 -12.44 22.12
N HIS A 72 2.70 -11.54 22.64
CA HIS A 72 2.25 -11.52 24.03
C HIS A 72 0.81 -12.04 24.22
N PHE A 73 0.13 -12.40 23.14
CA PHE A 73 -1.26 -12.85 23.16
C PHE A 73 -1.33 -14.37 23.35
N GLU A 74 -2.19 -14.82 24.26
CA GLU A 74 -2.44 -16.25 24.49
C GLU A 74 -3.38 -16.80 23.40
N THR A 75 -2.87 -17.73 22.59
CA THR A 75 -3.58 -18.23 21.39
C THR A 75 -4.25 -19.59 21.60
N ARG A 76 -4.07 -20.21 22.77
CA ARG A 76 -4.57 -21.55 23.10
C ARG A 76 -6.07 -21.73 22.85
N ASP A 77 -6.88 -20.76 23.28
CA ASP A 77 -8.34 -20.87 23.25
C ASP A 77 -8.95 -20.39 21.92
N LEU A 78 -8.13 -19.92 20.98
CA LEU A 78 -8.61 -19.54 19.66
C LEU A 78 -9.02 -20.76 18.82
N PRO A 79 -10.01 -20.64 17.93
CA PRO A 79 -10.21 -21.58 16.84
C PRO A 79 -8.95 -21.71 15.98
N GLN A 80 -8.74 -22.89 15.37
CA GLN A 80 -7.57 -23.12 14.51
C GLN A 80 -7.46 -22.09 13.39
N THR A 81 -8.59 -21.73 12.75
CA THR A 81 -8.63 -20.73 11.68
C THR A 81 -8.11 -19.36 12.10
N GLU A 82 -8.32 -18.97 13.36
CA GLU A 82 -7.84 -17.69 13.89
C GLU A 82 -6.34 -17.76 14.20
N ARG A 83 -5.86 -18.87 14.76
CA ARG A 83 -4.41 -19.11 14.94
C ARG A 83 -3.66 -19.10 13.62
N ASP A 84 -4.25 -19.72 12.59
CA ASP A 84 -3.67 -19.76 11.25
C ASP A 84 -3.58 -18.35 10.65
N ALA A 85 -4.60 -17.52 10.83
CA ALA A 85 -4.57 -16.12 10.38
C ALA A 85 -3.43 -15.32 11.04
N LEU A 86 -3.24 -15.47 12.35
CA LEU A 86 -2.12 -14.83 13.07
C LEU A 86 -0.76 -15.35 12.57
N THR A 87 -0.65 -16.66 12.33
CA THR A 87 0.58 -17.29 11.82
C THR A 87 0.93 -16.79 10.42
N ILE A 88 -0.05 -16.68 9.54
CA ILE A 88 0.11 -16.16 8.18
C ILE A 88 0.60 -14.70 8.23
N LEU A 89 -0.03 -13.86 9.06
CA LEU A 89 0.38 -12.47 9.22
C LEU A 89 1.85 -12.38 9.70
N MET A 90 2.22 -13.15 10.72
CA MET A 90 3.60 -13.20 11.24
C MET A 90 4.61 -13.62 10.16
N GLY A 91 4.26 -14.60 9.33
CA GLY A 91 5.08 -15.03 8.20
C GLY A 91 5.25 -13.94 7.14
N GLN A 92 4.16 -13.26 6.77
CA GLN A 92 4.21 -12.15 5.80
C GLN A 92 5.08 -10.98 6.29
N LEU A 93 4.98 -10.61 7.57
CA LEU A 93 5.82 -9.56 8.16
C LEU A 93 7.31 -9.94 8.16
N ALA A 94 7.63 -11.22 8.37
CA ALA A 94 9.01 -11.71 8.26
C ALA A 94 9.56 -11.61 6.83
N GLU A 95 8.76 -11.96 5.81
CA GLU A 95 9.16 -11.81 4.41
C GLU A 95 9.37 -10.35 4.00
N VAL A 96 8.48 -9.44 4.43
CA VAL A 96 8.65 -8.01 4.21
C VAL A 96 9.96 -7.50 4.82
N ARG A 97 10.34 -7.97 6.01
CA ARG A 97 11.63 -7.63 6.63
C ARG A 97 12.82 -8.13 5.81
N LYS A 98 12.77 -9.37 5.30
CA LYS A 98 13.82 -9.90 4.43
C LYS A 98 14.00 -9.06 3.17
N VAL A 99 12.90 -8.65 2.52
CA VAL A 99 12.95 -7.75 1.37
C VAL A 99 13.60 -6.42 1.75
N LYS A 100 13.13 -5.77 2.82
CA LYS A 100 13.68 -4.49 3.28
C LYS A 100 15.15 -4.55 3.69
N ALA A 101 15.60 -5.67 4.24
CA ALA A 101 17.02 -5.86 4.61
C ALA A 101 17.90 -5.94 3.36
N ARG A 102 17.48 -6.72 2.34
CA ARG A 102 18.23 -6.81 1.07
C ARG A 102 18.39 -5.46 0.38
N GLU A 103 17.34 -4.63 0.35
CA GLU A 103 17.38 -3.29 -0.25
C GLU A 103 18.19 -2.27 0.56
N ARG A 104 18.54 -2.57 1.82
CA ARG A 104 19.40 -1.71 2.65
C ARG A 104 20.88 -2.06 2.54
N ASP A 105 21.18 -3.33 2.29
CA ASP A 105 22.53 -3.89 2.26
C ASP A 105 23.12 -3.96 0.84
N GLY A 106 22.32 -3.73 -0.20
CA GLY A 106 22.72 -3.62 -1.60
C GLY A 106 22.84 -2.16 -2.06
#